data_AF-A0A819SEL3-F1
#
_entry.id   AF-A0A819SEL3-F1
#
_cell.length_a   1.000
_cell.length_b   1.000
_cell.length_c   1.000
_cell.angle_alpha   90.00
_cell.angle_beta   90.00
_cell.angle_gamma   90.00
#
_symmetry.space_group_name_H-M   'P 1'
#
loop_
_entity.id
_entity.type
_entity.pdbx_description
1 polymer ?
#
loop_
_entity_poly.entity_id
_entity_poly.type
_entity_poly.pdbx_seq_one_letter_code
_entity_poly.pdbx_strand_id
1 'polypeptide(L)'
;MATGSKADTRSQPCRKLALVIGIDNYASGKILKNARNDACDMSSKLESIGFITNGPKLDLTYKQMEHTLVDFKHSIEEGDIVLFYFAGHGTQWELLAEPSLEHHR
;
A
#
# COMPACT_ATOMS: atom_id res chain seq x y z
N MET A 1 6.15 -50.83 5.93
CA MET A 1 4.70 -50.77 6.18
C MET A 1 4.49 -50.59 7.69
N ALA A 2 4.21 -49.35 8.10
CA ALA A 2 3.69 -48.88 9.41
C ALA A 2 4.01 -47.36 9.45
N THR A 3 3.24 -46.52 8.75
CA THR A 3 2.11 -45.74 9.28
C THR A 3 2.46 -44.85 10.48
N GLY A 4 2.58 -43.55 10.19
CA GLY A 4 1.99 -42.49 11.02
C GLY A 4 2.93 -41.74 11.95
N SER A 5 3.23 -40.49 11.59
CA SER A 5 3.10 -39.41 12.57
C SER A 5 2.26 -38.29 11.95
N LYS A 6 1.10 -38.10 12.57
CA LYS A 6 0.11 -37.05 12.33
C LYS A 6 0.69 -35.72 12.79
N ALA A 7 0.45 -34.69 11.98
CA ALA A 7 0.19 -33.30 12.37
C ALA A 7 1.14 -32.64 13.38
N ASP A 8 1.98 -31.74 12.89
CA ASP A 8 2.34 -30.54 13.64
C ASP A 8 2.12 -29.31 12.75
N THR A 9 0.92 -29.18 12.18
CA THR A 9 0.45 -27.89 11.66
C THR A 9 -0.02 -27.08 12.86
N ARG A 10 0.91 -26.65 13.71
CA ARG A 10 0.66 -25.48 14.54
C ARG A 10 0.51 -24.35 13.54
N SER A 11 -0.73 -23.95 13.30
CA SER A 11 -1.04 -22.70 12.60
C SER A 11 -0.21 -21.63 13.30
N GLN A 12 0.93 -21.26 12.72
CA GLN A 12 1.64 -20.09 13.16
C GLN A 12 0.60 -18.96 13.15
N PRO A 13 0.56 -18.09 14.19
CA PRO A 13 -0.36 -16.98 14.17
C PRO A 13 0.00 -16.11 12.95
N CYS A 14 -0.83 -16.22 11.91
CA CYS A 14 -0.76 -15.38 10.72
C CYS A 14 -0.87 -13.92 11.18
N ARG A 15 0.23 -13.15 11.08
CA ARG A 15 0.20 -11.75 11.47
C ARG A 15 -0.54 -10.99 10.38
N LYS A 16 -1.24 -9.93 10.78
CA LYS A 16 -1.84 -8.98 9.85
C LYS A 16 -0.92 -7.78 9.79
N LEU A 17 -0.25 -7.55 8.67
CA LEU A 17 0.67 -6.43 8.46
C LEU A 17 0.02 -5.42 7.52
N ALA A 18 0.17 -4.14 7.82
CA ALA A 18 -0.31 -3.08 6.96
C ALA A 18 0.75 -1.99 6.74
N LEU A 19 0.89 -1.53 5.50
CA LEU A 19 1.63 -0.32 5.19
C LEU A 19 0.64 0.73 4.70
N VAL A 20 0.59 1.87 5.39
CA VAL A 20 -0.36 2.96 5.12
C VAL A 20 0.44 4.21 4.78
N ILE A 21 0.23 4.76 3.58
CA ILE A 21 0.93 5.94 3.08
C ILE A 21 -0.07 7.04 2.72
N GLY A 22 0.22 8.28 3.15
CA GLY A 22 -0.56 9.47 2.80
C GLY A 22 0.35 10.57 2.27
N ILE A 23 0.13 11.06 1.06
CA ILE A 23 0.93 12.15 0.46
C ILE A 23 0.00 13.29 0.04
N ASP A 24 0.12 14.43 0.71
CA ASP A 24 -0.60 15.68 0.37
C ASP A 24 0.36 16.71 -0.28
N ASN A 25 1.65 16.68 0.08
CA ASN A 25 2.63 17.69 -0.30
C ASN A 25 3.37 17.37 -1.62
N TYR A 26 2.68 17.47 -2.75
CA TYR A 26 3.32 17.46 -4.06
C TYR A 26 3.86 18.85 -4.40
N ALA A 27 5.10 18.93 -4.89
CA ALA A 27 5.78 20.19 -5.23
C ALA A 27 5.07 21.02 -6.32
N SER A 28 4.14 20.42 -7.06
CA SER A 28 3.32 21.06 -8.08
C SER A 28 1.86 20.55 -8.00
N GLY A 29 0.93 21.40 -7.55
CA GLY A 29 -0.50 21.08 -7.55
C GLY A 29 -1.32 21.78 -6.46
N LYS A 30 -2.65 21.66 -6.54
CA LYS A 30 -3.56 22.07 -5.46
C LYS A 30 -3.38 21.13 -4.26
N ILE A 31 -3.12 21.71 -3.09
CA ILE A 31 -3.08 21.00 -1.80
C ILE A 31 -4.45 20.36 -1.57
N LEU A 32 -4.51 19.03 -1.58
CA LEU A 32 -5.62 18.33 -0.95
C LEU A 32 -5.34 18.31 0.56
N LYS A 33 -6.38 18.53 1.36
CA LYS A 33 -6.26 18.54 2.83
C LYS A 33 -6.47 17.14 3.44
N ASN A 34 -6.65 16.11 2.60
CA ASN A 34 -7.35 14.90 3.02
C ASN A 34 -6.48 13.65 3.01
N ALA A 35 -5.40 13.56 2.21
CA ALA A 35 -4.67 12.30 2.11
C ALA A 35 -3.96 11.94 3.41
N ARG A 36 -3.43 12.93 4.15
CA ARG A 36 -2.92 12.71 5.52
C ARG A 36 -4.00 12.23 6.47
N ASN A 37 -5.19 12.86 6.43
CA ASN A 37 -6.31 12.49 7.30
C ASN A 37 -6.79 11.08 6.99
N ASP A 38 -6.98 10.76 5.71
CA ASP A 38 -7.40 9.44 5.23
C ASP A 38 -6.40 8.35 5.64
N ALA A 39 -5.09 8.62 5.52
CA ALA A 39 -4.06 7.69 5.97
C ALA A 39 -4.06 7.49 7.50
N CYS A 40 -4.25 8.56 8.28
CA CYS A 40 -4.38 8.46 9.74
C CYS A 40 -5.61 7.64 10.16
N ASP A 41 -6.76 7.91 9.56
CA ASP A 41 -8.02 7.21 9.83
C ASP A 41 -7.92 5.73 9.45
N MET A 42 -7.32 5.44 8.29
CA MET A 42 -7.11 4.08 7.83
C MET A 42 -6.14 3.30 8.72
N SER A 43 -5.01 3.90 9.13
CA SER A 43 -4.07 3.27 10.07
C SER A 43 -4.78 2.90 11.38
N SER A 44 -5.51 3.85 11.96
CA SER A 44 -6.26 3.65 13.20
C SER A 44 -7.31 2.54 13.07
N LYS A 45 -8.02 2.50 11.93
CA LYS A 45 -9.04 1.47 11.69
C LYS A 45 -8.43 0.09 11.51
N LEU A 46 -7.32 -0.02 10.77
CA LEU A 46 -6.61 -1.27 10.56
C LEU A 46 -6.03 -1.81 11.86
N GLU A 47 -5.43 -0.95 12.69
CA GLU A 47 -4.98 -1.30 14.04
C GLU A 47 -6.12 -1.85 14.89
N SER A 48 -7.31 -1.23 14.83
CA SER A 48 -8.49 -1.67 15.59
C SER A 48 -8.99 -3.08 15.23
N ILE A 49 -8.65 -3.59 14.05
CA ILE A 49 -9.03 -4.94 13.57
C ILE A 49 -7.84 -5.92 13.56
N GLY A 50 -6.74 -5.53 14.20
CA GLY A 50 -5.59 -6.39 14.49
C GLY A 50 -4.46 -6.34 13.47
N PHE A 51 -4.42 -5.36 12.57
CA PHE A 51 -3.24 -5.12 11.73
C PHE A 51 -2.15 -4.39 12.51
N ILE A 52 -0.90 -4.72 12.19
CA ILE A 52 0.31 -4.04 12.64
C ILE A 52 0.69 -3.06 11.53
N THR A 53 0.49 -1.77 11.77
CA THR A 53 0.72 -0.68 10.80
C THR A 53 2.06 0.05 11.00
N ASN A 54 2.57 0.08 12.24
CA ASN A 54 3.63 0.98 12.69
C ASN A 54 3.37 2.47 12.36
N GLY A 55 2.10 2.86 12.32
CA GLY A 55 1.61 4.21 12.01
C GLY A 55 1.69 4.59 10.53
N PRO A 56 0.92 5.61 10.09
CA PRO A 56 0.92 6.06 8.70
C PRO A 56 2.25 6.73 8.34
N LYS A 57 2.70 6.54 7.10
CA LYS A 57 3.87 7.23 6.54
C LYS A 57 3.40 8.40 5.70
N LEU A 58 3.77 9.61 6.10
CA LEU A 58 3.24 10.84 5.51
C LEU A 58 4.28 11.59 4.69
N ASP A 59 3.87 12.09 3.52
CA ASP A 59 4.65 12.94 2.59
C ASP A 59 6.07 12.46 2.34
N LEU A 60 6.21 11.16 2.12
CA LEU A 60 7.47 10.57 1.74
C LEU A 60 7.94 11.16 0.41
N THR A 61 9.22 11.51 0.32
CA THR A 61 9.88 11.68 -0.98
C THR A 61 9.91 10.34 -1.73
N TYR A 62 10.11 10.38 -3.04
CA TYR A 62 10.22 9.16 -3.86
C TYR A 62 11.21 8.14 -3.28
N LYS A 63 12.41 8.61 -2.89
CA LYS A 63 13.45 7.76 -2.30
C LYS A 63 13.02 7.16 -0.95
N GLN A 64 12.34 7.93 -0.11
CA GLN A 64 11.83 7.42 1.17
C GLN A 64 10.71 6.40 0.97
N MET A 65 9.85 6.60 -0.03
CA MET A 65 8.80 5.64 -0.39
C MET A 65 9.42 4.32 -0.87
N GLU A 66 10.42 4.37 -1.74
CA GLU A 66 11.16 3.18 -2.19
C GLU A 66 11.76 2.40 -1.00
N HIS A 67 12.47 3.09 -0.11
CA HIS A 67 13.03 2.47 1.09
C HIS A 67 11.94 1.85 1.98
N THR A 68 10.85 2.57 2.21
CA THR A 68 9.73 2.11 3.04
C THR A 68 9.10 0.83 2.48
N LEU A 69 8.94 0.74 1.16
CA LEU A 69 8.40 -0.44 0.49
C LEU A 69 9.33 -1.64 0.63
N VAL A 70 10.65 -1.43 0.49
CA VAL A 70 11.66 -2.47 0.66
C VAL A 70 11.68 -2.99 2.10
N ASP A 71 11.69 -2.08 3.08
CA ASP A 71 11.68 -2.44 4.50
C ASP A 71 10.40 -3.19 4.88
N PHE A 72 9.24 -2.73 4.40
CA PHE A 72 7.98 -3.43 4.61
C PHE A 72 7.98 -4.81 3.98
N LYS A 73 8.49 -4.96 2.75
CA LYS A 73 8.64 -6.26 2.10
C LYS A 73 9.50 -7.23 2.92
N HIS A 74 10.60 -6.76 3.50
CA HIS A 74 11.46 -7.59 4.35
C HIS A 74 10.82 -7.99 5.67
N SER A 75 9.78 -7.28 6.13
CA SER A 75 9.05 -7.64 7.35
C SER A 75 8.03 -8.76 7.17
N ILE A 76 7.66 -9.07 5.92
CA ILE A 76 6.64 -10.07 5.58
C ILE A 76 7.23 -11.48 5.68
N GLU A 77 6.56 -12.34 6.42
CA GLU A 77 6.87 -13.77 6.56
C GLU A 77 5.82 -14.64 5.87
N GLU A 78 6.16 -15.91 5.63
CA GLU A 78 5.21 -16.87 5.05
C GLU A 78 3.98 -17.01 5.94
N GLY A 79 2.80 -16.84 5.34
CA GLY A 79 1.54 -16.95 6.03
C GLY A 79 1.02 -15.64 6.62
N ASP A 80 1.70 -14.50 6.48
CA ASP A 80 1.15 -13.20 6.88
C ASP A 80 0.00 -12.74 5.94
N ILE A 81 -0.99 -12.05 6.51
CA ILE A 81 -1.97 -11.26 5.75
C ILE A 81 -1.40 -9.86 5.60
N VAL A 82 -1.20 -9.41 4.37
CA VAL A 82 -0.56 -8.13 4.07
C VAL A 82 -1.54 -7.20 3.38
N LEU A 83 -1.61 -5.96 3.86
CA LEU A 83 -2.40 -4.89 3.25
C LEU A 83 -1.50 -3.68 2.95
N PHE A 84 -1.69 -3.10 1.77
CA PHE A 84 -1.07 -1.83 1.41
C PHE A 84 -2.18 -0.81 1.12
N TYR A 85 -2.09 0.36 1.74
CA TYR A 85 -3.01 1.48 1.52
C TYR A 85 -2.23 2.73 1.15
N PHE A 86 -2.70 3.43 0.14
CA PHE A 86 -2.13 4.69 -0.33
C PHE A 86 -3.24 5.73 -0.54
N ALA A 87 -3.08 6.90 0.06
CA ALA A 87 -3.88 8.09 -0.21
C ALA A 87 -2.97 9.18 -0.80
N GLY A 88 -3.37 9.78 -1.92
CA GLY A 88 -2.62 10.84 -2.58
C GLY A 88 -3.18 11.19 -3.97
N HIS A 89 -2.52 12.11 -4.68
CA HIS A 89 -2.88 12.46 -6.05
C HIS A 89 -2.41 11.36 -7.02
N GLY A 90 -3.36 10.59 -7.56
CA GLY A 90 -3.12 9.75 -8.73
C GLY A 90 -3.27 10.57 -10.01
N THR A 91 -2.19 10.80 -10.74
CA THR A 91 -2.28 11.36 -12.09
C THR A 91 -2.55 10.23 -13.08
N GLN A 92 -3.76 10.16 -13.60
CA GLN A 92 -4.07 9.30 -14.75
C GLN A 92 -3.69 10.06 -16.02
N TRP A 93 -2.81 9.49 -16.84
CA TRP A 93 -2.52 10.00 -18.17
C TRP A 93 -3.38 9.20 -19.17
N GLU A 94 -4.28 9.89 -19.85
CA GLU A 94 -4.99 9.33 -21.01
C GLU A 94 -4.10 9.56 -22.24
N LEU A 95 -3.64 8.46 -22.84
CA LEU A 95 -3.03 8.50 -24.16
C LEU A 95 -4.15 8.88 -25.14
N LEU A 96 -4.20 10.15 -25.56
CA LEU A 96 -4.96 10.51 -26.74
C LEU A 96 -4.31 9.78 -27.91
N ALA A 97 -4.95 8.71 -28.38
CA ALA A 97 -4.64 8.16 -29.68
C ALA A 97 -4.85 9.26 -30.72
N GLU A 98 -3.80 9.56 -31.49
CA GLU A 98 -3.83 10.53 -32.59
C GLU A 98 -5.07 10.27 -33.46
N PRO A 99 -5.91 11.27 -33.77
CA PRO A 99 -6.92 11.13 -34.80
C PRO A 99 -6.18 10.87 -36.12
N SER A 100 -6.40 9.69 -36.69
CA SER A 100 -5.95 9.33 -38.04
C SER A 100 -6.33 10.47 -39.00
N LEU A 101 -5.31 11.04 -39.63
CA LEU A 101 -5.43 12.03 -40.69
C LEU A 101 -6.24 11.44 -41.85
N GLU A 102 -7.55 11.67 -41.86
CA GLU A 102 -8.35 11.66 -43.08
C GLU A 102 -9.52 12.63 -42.91
N HIS A 103 -9.45 13.79 -43.56
CA HIS A 103 -10.36 14.05 -44.66
C HIS A 103 -10.09 15.35 -45.45
N HIS A 104 -10.20 15.18 -46.77
CA HIS A 104 -10.70 16.11 -47.79
C HIS A 104 -9.71 17.01 -48.59
N ARG A 105 -9.41 16.46 -49.77
CA ARG A 105 -9.20 17.06 -51.11
C ARG A 105 -7.79 17.47 -51.51
#